data_AF-A0A7V5FRC8-F1
#
_entry.id   AF-A0A7V5FRC8-F1
#
_cell.length_a   1.000
_cell.length_b   1.000
_cell.length_c   1.000
_cell.angle_alpha   90.00
_cell.angle_beta   90.00
_cell.angle_gamma   90.00
#
_symmetry.space_group_name_H-M   'P 1'
#
loop_
_entity.id
_entity.type
_entity.pdbx_description
1 polymer ?
#
loop_
_entity_poly.entity_id
_entity_poly.type
_entity_poly.pdbx_seq_one_letter_code
_entity_poly.pdbx_strand_id
1 'polypeptide(L)' 'MKRELLILRHGKSDWNKPVDDFHRPLKKRGRKNAARIGAWMRVQGIIPDIVLSSPAVR' A
#
# COMPACT_ATOMS: atom_id res chain seq x y z
N MET A 1 -26.69 5.03 8.58
CA MET A 1 -25.57 5.57 7.77
C MET A 1 -24.75 4.42 7.22
N LYS A 2 -24.38 4.44 5.93
CA LYS A 2 -23.52 3.41 5.34
C LYS A 2 -22.05 3.77 5.60
N ARG A 3 -21.24 2.77 5.98
CA ARG A 3 -19.78 2.89 6.06
C ARG A 3 -19.17 1.88 5.10
N GLU A 4 -18.07 2.25 4.47
CA GLU A 4 -17.30 1.39 3.59
C GLU A 4 -15.91 1.18 4.20
N LEU A 5 -15.41 -0.06 4.13
CA LEU A 5 -14.07 -0.43 4.60
C LEU A 5 -13.26 -0.93 3.41
N LEU A 6 -12.14 -0.27 3.16
CA LEU A 6 -11.18 -0.66 2.13
C LEU A 6 -10.01 -1.41 2.78
N ILE A 7 -9.71 -2.61 2.28
CA ILE A 7 -8.57 -3.40 2.76
C ILE A 7 -7.52 -3.48 1.66
N LEU A 8 -6.36 -2.89 1.91
CA LEU A 8 -5.24 -2.89 0.97
C LEU A 8 -4.04 -3.60 1.60
N ARG A 9 -3.42 -4.50 0.82
CA ARG A 9 -2.13 -5.09 1.17
C ARG A 9 -0.99 -4.22 0.62
N HIS A 10 0.10 -4.12 1.38
CA HIS A 10 1.34 -3.50 0.92
C HIS A 10 1.84 -4.07 -0.43
N GLY A 11 2.63 -3.28 -1.15
CA GLY A 11 3.23 -3.71 -2.41
C GLY A 11 4.27 -4.83 -2.24
N LYS A 12 4.79 -5.37 -3.35
CA LYS A 12 5.83 -6.42 -3.27
C LYS A 12 7.10 -5.89 -2.57
N SER A 13 7.50 -6.56 -1.50
CA SER A 13 8.71 -6.27 -0.71
C SER A 13 10.00 -6.79 -1.33
N ASP A 14 11.13 -6.21 -0.91
CA ASP A 14 12.48 -6.55 -1.35
C ASP A 14 13.23 -7.39 -0.31
N TRP A 15 13.41 -8.67 -0.62
CA TRP A 15 14.10 -9.63 0.24
C TRP A 15 15.62 -9.60 0.08
N ASN A 16 16.15 -8.83 -0.87
CA ASN A 16 17.59 -8.76 -1.14
C ASN A 16 18.30 -7.70 -0.27
N LYS A 17 17.58 -7.08 0.68
CA LYS A 17 18.12 -6.06 1.57
C LYS A 17 18.47 -6.69 2.92
N PRO A 18 19.68 -6.45 3.46
CA PRO A 18 20.09 -6.99 4.76
C PRO A 18 19.50 -6.16 5.90
N VAL A 19 18.17 -6.15 5.99
CA VAL A 19 17.38 -5.45 7.03
C VAL A 19 16.40 -6.42 7.65
N ASP A 20 15.95 -6.14 8.87
CA ASP A 20 14.89 -6.91 9.50
C ASP A 20 13.55 -6.81 8.73
N ASP A 21 12.57 -7.62 9.15
CA ASP A 21 11.26 -7.64 8.49
C ASP A 21 10.56 -6.27 8.54
N PHE A 22 10.63 -5.57 9.66
CA PHE A 22 9.92 -4.30 9.86
C PHE A 22 10.43 -3.21 8.92
N HIS A 23 11.74 -3.17 8.70
CA HIS A 23 12.43 -2.23 7.83
C HIS A 23 12.53 -2.69 6.37
N ARG A 24 11.99 -3.87 6.02
CA ARG A 24 12.06 -4.40 4.65
C ARG A 24 11.33 -3.48 3.66
N PRO A 25 12.03 -2.88 2.68
CA PRO A 25 11.42 -1.92 1.77
C PRO A 25 10.65 -2.60 0.64
N LEU A 26 9.90 -1.80 -0.13
CA LEU A 26 9.29 -2.24 -1.38
C LEU A 26 10.32 -2.43 -2.51
N LYS A 27 10.10 -3.41 -3.39
CA LYS A 27 10.75 -3.47 -4.71
C LYS A 27 10.25 -2.33 -5.60
N LYS A 28 11.01 -1.98 -6.65
CA LYS A 28 10.59 -1.00 -7.68
C LYS A 28 9.21 -1.33 -8.26
N ARG A 29 8.95 -2.62 -8.56
CA ARG A 29 7.62 -3.09 -9.02
C ARG A 29 6.55 -2.96 -7.95
N GLY A 30 6.88 -3.17 -6.67
CA GLY A 30 5.95 -2.98 -5.56
C GLY A 30 5.44 -1.55 -5.48
N ARG A 31 6.35 -0.57 -5.52
CA ARG A 31 5.99 0.87 -5.57
C ARG A 31 5.12 1.21 -6.79
N LYS A 32 5.50 0.73 -7.98
CA LYS A 32 4.73 0.96 -9.21
C LYS A 32 3.31 0.38 -9.14
N ASN A 33 3.15 -0.81 -8.55
CA ASN A 33 1.84 -1.44 -8.39
C ASN A 33 0.98 -0.68 -7.38
N ALA A 34 1.53 -0.26 -6.24
CA ALA A 34 0.79 0.56 -5.27
C ALA A 34 0.28 1.87 -5.89
N ALA A 35 1.13 2.56 -6.64
CA ALA A 35 0.75 3.79 -7.35
C ALA A 35 -0.38 3.55 -8.39
N ARG A 36 -0.36 2.42 -9.10
CA ARG A 36 -1.42 2.03 -10.05
C ARG A 36 -2.76 1.82 -9.36
N ILE A 37 -2.77 1.19 -8.18
CA ILE A 37 -4.00 1.01 -7.40
C ILE A 37 -4.54 2.38 -6.96
N GLY A 38 -3.70 3.27 -6.44
CA GLY A 38 -4.12 4.63 -6.09
C GLY A 38 -4.69 5.42 -7.28
N ALA A 39 -4.09 5.28 -8.46
CA ALA A 39 -4.61 5.90 -9.68
C ALA A 39 -5.98 5.30 -10.08
N TRP A 40 -6.13 3.97 -10.02
CA TRP A 40 -7.41 3.31 -10.28
C TRP A 40 -8.48 3.75 -9.29
N MET A 41 -8.19 3.77 -7.99
CA MET A 41 -9.12 4.23 -6.96
C MET A 41 -9.62 5.65 -7.23
N ARG A 42 -8.71 6.55 -7.63
CA ARG A 42 -9.07 7.92 -8.03
C ARG A 42 -10.05 7.96 -9.21
N VAL A 43 -9.81 7.16 -10.24
CA VAL A 43 -10.71 7.06 -11.41
C VAL A 43 -12.09 6.51 -11.01
N GLN A 44 -12.13 5.60 -10.04
CA GLN A 44 -13.39 5.04 -9.52
C GLN A 44 -14.10 5.96 -8.52
N GLY A 45 -13.54 7.12 -8.16
CA GLY A 45 -14.09 7.98 -7.11
C GLY A 45 -13.98 7.40 -5.69
N ILE A 46 -13.12 6.40 -5.49
CA ILE A 46 -12.91 5.76 -4.18
C ILE A 46 -11.85 6.56 -3.43
N ILE A 47 -12.30 7.48 -2.57
CA ILE A 47 -11.45 8.36 -1.75
C ILE A 47 -11.79 8.10 -0.28
N PRO A 48 -10.91 7.45 0.50
CA PRO A 48 -11.18 7.20 1.91
C PRO A 48 -11.06 8.49 2.74
N ASP A 49 -12.00 8.69 3.67
CA ASP A 49 -11.95 9.80 4.62
C ASP A 49 -10.83 9.62 5.67
N ILE A 50 -10.53 8.36 6.01
CA ILE A 50 -9.53 7.99 7.02
C ILE A 50 -8.67 6.85 6.48
N VAL A 51 -7.35 6.96 6.66
CA VAL A 51 -6.39 5.92 6.32
C VAL A 51 -5.67 5.46 7.60
N LEU A 52 -5.74 4.16 7.88
CA LEU A 52 -4.94 3.51 8.91
C LEU A 52 -3.97 2.56 8.20
N SER A 53 -2.68 2.63 8.55
CA SER A 53 -1.64 1.82 7.94
C SER A 53 -0.76 1.19 9.02
N SER A 54 -0.20 0.03 8.70
CA SER A 54 0.89 -0.57 9.48
C SER A 54 2.09 0.38 9.51
N PRO A 55 2.86 0.43 10.62
CA PRO A 55 4.06 1.26 10.72
C PRO A 55 5.30 0.67 10.01
N ALA A 56 5.21 -0.52 9.44
CA ALA A 56 6.30 -1.12 8.68
C ALA A 56 6.66 -0.29 7.42
N VAL A 57 7.91 -0.39 6.94
CA VAL A 57 8.45 0.43 5.82
C VAL A 57 7.79 0.12 4.45
N ARG A 58 7.06 -0.99 4.32
CA ARG A 58 6.46 -1.45 3.05
C ARG A 58 4.98 -1.14 2.92
#